data_AF-A0A443HUB0-F1
#
_entry.id   AF-A0A443HUB0-F1
#
_cell.length_a   1.000
_cell.length_b   1.000
_cell.length_c   1.000
_cell.angle_alpha   90.00
_cell.angle_beta   90.00
_cell.angle_gamma   90.00
#
_symmetry.space_group_name_H-M   'P 1'
#
loop_
_entity.id
_entity.type
_entity.pdbx_description
1 polymer ?
#
loop_
_entity_poly.entity_id
_entity_poly.type
_entity_poly.pdbx_seq_one_letter_code
_entity_poly.pdbx_strand_id
1 'polypeptide(L)'
;PEINRVDHAIQMAQGATIALETMPSWLKAAKLHKVQSQNERKVELEQELQRHQEENNFYGICYDIYRALHEEVTTISRELLQYNIVPESFLLDSIWMLNRALRKSQESESRAEAEWMRYWNIHDSPGARTTWI
;
A
#
# COMPACT_ATOMS: atom_id res chain seq x y z
N PRO A 1 32.49 -53.05 1.53
CA PRO A 1 32.86 -51.62 1.66
C PRO A 1 32.20 -51.02 2.90
N GLU A 2 32.98 -50.84 3.98
CA GLU A 2 32.50 -50.16 5.18
C GLU A 2 32.33 -48.68 4.86
N ILE A 3 31.08 -48.21 4.80
CA ILE A 3 30.78 -46.78 4.72
C ILE A 3 31.27 -46.19 6.03
N ASN A 4 32.33 -45.37 5.96
CA ASN A 4 32.91 -44.70 7.11
C ASN A 4 31.78 -43.95 7.84
N ARG A 5 31.58 -44.23 9.13
CA ARG A 5 30.51 -43.59 9.93
C ARG A 5 30.60 -42.06 9.88
N VAL A 6 31.81 -41.54 9.66
CA VAL A 6 32.09 -40.12 9.46
C VAL A 6 31.47 -39.60 8.16
N ASP A 7 31.59 -40.33 7.05
CA ASP A 7 31.01 -39.93 5.76
C ASP A 7 29.47 -39.92 5.81
N HIS A 8 28.88 -40.89 6.52
CA HIS A 8 27.43 -40.92 6.75
C HIS A 8 26.97 -39.73 7.62
N ALA A 9 27.74 -39.34 8.63
CA ALA A 9 27.44 -38.17 9.46
C ALA A 9 27.57 -36.86 8.67
N ILE A 10 28.59 -36.73 7.82
CA ILE A 10 28.78 -35.58 6.93
C ILE A 10 27.63 -35.47 5.93
N GLN A 11 27.19 -36.59 5.36
CA GLN A 11 26.06 -36.64 4.43
C GLN A 11 24.74 -36.26 5.12
N MET A 12 24.49 -36.74 6.35
CA MET A 12 23.32 -36.33 7.13
C MET A 12 23.36 -34.85 7.53
N ALA A 13 24.55 -34.25 7.65
CA ALA A 13 24.74 -32.82 7.87
C ALA A 13 24.79 -31.99 6.56
N GLN A 14 24.34 -32.56 5.43
CA GLN A 14 24.37 -31.92 4.10
C GLN A 14 25.75 -31.38 3.69
N GLY A 15 26.83 -32.05 4.10
CA GLY A 15 28.20 -31.63 3.80
C GLY A 15 28.78 -30.56 4.74
N ALA A 16 28.08 -30.18 5.81
CA ALA A 16 28.59 -29.21 6.78
C ALA A 16 29.46 -29.88 7.87
N THR A 17 30.77 -29.69 7.80
CA THR A 17 31.74 -30.16 8.82
C THR A 17 32.01 -29.17 9.94
N ILE A 18 31.52 -27.93 9.85
CA ILE A 18 31.72 -26.89 10.86
C ILE A 18 30.53 -26.86 11.82
N ALA A 19 30.79 -27.02 13.11
CA ALA A 19 29.79 -26.93 14.17
C ALA A 19 29.11 -25.54 14.15
N LEU A 20 27.77 -25.49 14.24
CA LEU A 20 27.01 -24.23 14.28
C LEU A 20 27.45 -23.29 15.43
N GLU A 21 28.02 -23.87 16.48
CA GLU A 21 28.59 -23.21 17.66
C GLU A 21 29.82 -22.34 17.31
N THR A 22 30.63 -22.75 16.33
CA THR A 22 31.88 -22.08 15.95
C THR A 22 31.71 -21.16 14.74
N MET A 23 30.52 -21.11 14.14
CA MET A 23 30.22 -20.26 13.01
C MET A 23 30.01 -18.80 13.43
N PRO A 24 30.53 -17.83 12.64
CA PRO A 24 30.15 -16.43 12.77
C PRO A 24 28.63 -16.26 12.73
N SER A 25 28.11 -15.32 13.54
CA SER A 25 26.67 -15.10 13.75
C SER A 25 25.86 -14.93 12.45
N TRP A 26 26.43 -14.27 11.44
CA TRP A 26 25.81 -14.08 10.12
C TRP A 26 25.69 -15.38 9.31
N LEU A 27 26.69 -16.26 9.38
CA LEU A 27 26.70 -17.57 8.72
C LEU A 27 25.73 -18.53 9.42
N LYS A 28 25.68 -18.46 10.75
CA LYS A 28 24.70 -19.16 11.58
C LYS A 28 23.28 -18.70 11.24
N ALA A 29 23.06 -17.40 11.11
CA ALA A 29 21.78 -16.83 10.69
C ALA A 29 21.39 -17.25 9.27
N ALA A 30 22.32 -17.23 8.31
CA ALA A 30 22.08 -17.69 6.94
C ALA A 30 21.76 -19.18 6.85
N LYS A 31 22.39 -20.03 7.68
CA LYS A 31 22.07 -21.46 7.77
C LYS A 31 20.77 -21.77 8.52
N LEU A 32 20.41 -20.93 9.49
CA LEU A 32 19.13 -21.01 10.20
C LEU A 32 17.98 -20.41 9.39
N HIS A 33 18.29 -19.54 8.43
CA HIS A 33 17.32 -19.08 7.45
C HIS A 33 16.91 -20.26 6.60
N LYS A 34 15.73 -20.79 6.89
CA LYS A 34 15.11 -21.86 6.12
C LYS A 34 15.06 -21.38 4.68
N VAL A 35 15.85 -22.00 3.80
CA VAL A 35 15.77 -21.75 2.36
C VAL A 35 14.34 -22.13 1.98
N GLN A 36 13.49 -21.12 1.79
CA GLN A 36 12.15 -21.32 1.28
C GLN A 36 12.28 -22.10 -0.02
N SER A 37 11.48 -23.14 -0.18
CA SER A 37 11.40 -23.81 -1.47
C SER A 37 11.01 -22.78 -2.53
N GLN A 38 11.49 -22.96 -3.75
CA GLN A 38 11.14 -22.05 -4.86
C GLN A 38 9.62 -21.90 -5.01
N ASN A 39 8.86 -22.95 -4.67
CA ASN A 39 7.41 -22.93 -4.69
C ASN A 39 6.81 -22.07 -3.57
N GLU A 40 7.30 -22.19 -2.33
CA GLU A 40 6.89 -21.32 -1.22
C GLU A 40 7.20 -19.85 -1.54
N ARG A 41 8.39 -19.57 -2.09
CA ARG A 41 8.78 -18.21 -2.48
C ARG A 41 7.89 -17.64 -3.58
N LYS A 42 7.51 -18.46 -4.55
CA LYS A 42 6.62 -18.05 -5.64
C LYS A 42 5.23 -17.67 -5.10
N VAL A 43 4.67 -18.49 -4.22
CA VAL A 43 3.35 -18.22 -3.59
C VAL A 43 3.38 -16.92 -2.79
N GLU A 44 4.45 -16.67 -2.03
CA GLU A 44 4.61 -15.42 -1.28
C GLU A 44 4.66 -14.19 -2.20
N LEU A 45 5.44 -14.27 -3.28
CA LEU A 45 5.55 -13.19 -4.26
C LEU A 45 4.23 -12.94 -5.00
N GLU A 46 3.46 -13.98 -5.31
CA GLU A 46 2.13 -13.83 -5.92
C GLU A 46 1.17 -13.10 -4.98
N GLN A 47 1.17 -13.44 -3.68
CA GLN A 47 0.38 -12.73 -2.67
C GLN A 47 0.84 -11.28 -2.50
N GLU A 48 2.15 -11.04 -2.50
CA GLU A 48 2.71 -9.68 -2.40
C GLU A 48 2.36 -8.82 -3.61
N LEU A 49 2.46 -9.39 -4.82
CA LEU A 49 2.04 -8.72 -6.05
C LEU A 49 0.56 -8.35 -6.00
N GLN A 50 -0.30 -9.26 -5.55
CA GLN A 50 -1.72 -8.98 -5.40
C GLN A 50 -1.97 -7.83 -4.42
N ARG A 51 -1.31 -7.82 -3.25
CA ARG A 51 -1.42 -6.72 -2.29
C ARG A 51 -1.03 -5.38 -2.89
N HIS A 52 0.09 -5.33 -3.62
CA HIS A 52 0.55 -4.11 -4.28
C HIS A 52 -0.37 -3.63 -5.41
N GLN A 53 -1.00 -4.56 -6.14
CA GLN A 53 -1.98 -4.20 -7.17
C GLN A 53 -3.20 -3.52 -6.56
N GLU A 54 -3.71 -4.05 -5.45
CA GLU A 54 -4.86 -3.49 -4.74
C GLU A 54 -4.51 -2.14 -4.09
N GLU A 55 -3.31 -2.02 -3.53
CA GLU A 55 -2.79 -0.75 -3.02
C GLU A 55 -2.65 0.32 -4.11
N ASN A 56 -2.09 -0.04 -5.27
CA ASN A 56 -2.00 0.87 -6.40
C ASN A 56 -3.39 1.27 -6.92
N ASN A 57 -4.34 0.35 -6.94
CA ASN A 57 -5.72 0.66 -7.34
C ASN A 57 -6.37 1.65 -6.38
N PHE A 58 -6.21 1.45 -5.06
CA PHE A 58 -6.69 2.38 -4.04
C PHE A 58 -6.09 3.78 -4.22
N TYR A 59 -4.77 3.90 -4.32
CA TYR A 59 -4.14 5.20 -4.54
C TYR A 59 -4.52 5.83 -5.89
N GLY A 60 -4.75 5.02 -6.92
CA GLY A 60 -5.28 5.48 -8.21
C GLY A 60 -6.65 6.15 -8.05
N ILE A 61 -7.56 5.52 -7.29
CA ILE A 61 -8.88 6.08 -6.98
C ILE A 61 -8.75 7.39 -6.20
N CYS A 62 -7.91 7.44 -5.16
CA CYS A 62 -7.67 8.67 -4.39
C CYS A 62 -7.13 9.80 -5.28
N TYR A 63 -6.20 9.48 -6.17
CA TYR A 63 -5.66 10.45 -7.12
C TYR A 63 -6.73 10.97 -8.08
N ASP A 64 -7.59 10.10 -8.61
CA ASP A 64 -8.68 10.52 -9.49
C ASP A 64 -9.71 11.43 -8.78
N ILE A 65 -10.02 11.13 -7.51
CA ILE A 65 -10.89 11.99 -6.69
C ILE A 65 -10.25 13.37 -6.49
N TYR A 66 -8.98 13.41 -6.06
CA TYR A 66 -8.24 14.65 -5.88
C TYR A 66 -8.15 15.46 -7.19
N ARG A 67 -7.80 14.80 -8.30
CA ARG A 67 -7.68 15.44 -9.61
C ARG A 67 -9.00 16.09 -10.01
N ALA A 68 -10.12 15.40 -9.84
CA ALA A 68 -11.43 15.94 -10.15
C ALA A 68 -11.78 17.17 -9.31
N LEU A 69 -11.51 17.13 -7.99
CA LEU A 69 -11.72 18.30 -7.12
C LEU A 69 -10.81 19.47 -7.54
N HIS A 70 -9.53 19.18 -7.80
CA HIS A 70 -8.56 20.18 -8.22
C HIS A 70 -8.94 20.85 -9.55
N GLU A 71 -9.44 20.09 -10.52
CA GLU A 71 -9.92 20.61 -11.80
C GLU A 71 -11.10 21.60 -11.62
N GLU A 72 -12.07 21.25 -10.78
CA GLU A 72 -13.21 22.12 -10.45
C GLU A 72 -12.75 23.42 -9.76
N VAL A 73 -11.90 23.30 -8.73
CA VAL A 73 -11.35 24.47 -8.01
C VAL A 73 -10.55 25.37 -8.94
N THR A 74 -9.72 24.79 -9.80
CA THR A 74 -8.90 25.55 -10.75
C THR A 74 -9.76 26.26 -11.78
N THR A 75 -10.84 25.63 -12.24
CA THR A 75 -11.77 26.22 -13.20
C THR A 75 -12.46 27.44 -12.59
N ILE A 76 -13.07 27.29 -11.42
CA ILE A 76 -13.77 28.37 -10.70
C ILE A 76 -12.79 29.49 -10.35
N SER A 77 -11.59 29.15 -9.90
CA SER A 77 -10.53 30.13 -9.59
C SER A 77 -10.10 30.93 -10.82
N ARG A 78 -9.96 30.25 -11.97
CA ARG A 78 -9.62 30.92 -13.24
C ARG A 78 -10.75 31.84 -13.71
N GLU A 79 -12.00 31.48 -13.51
CA GLU A 79 -13.15 32.32 -13.84
C GLU A 79 -13.19 33.56 -12.94
N LEU A 80 -13.01 33.39 -11.62
CA LEU A 80 -12.95 34.50 -10.67
C LEU A 80 -11.85 35.51 -11.02
N LEU A 81 -10.67 35.03 -11.43
CA LEU A 81 -9.54 35.88 -11.82
C LEU A 81 -9.76 36.65 -13.14
N GLN A 82 -10.71 36.24 -13.99
CA GLN A 82 -11.02 36.95 -15.23
C GLN A 82 -11.86 38.21 -15.00
N TYR A 83 -12.52 38.33 -13.85
CA TYR A 83 -13.35 39.49 -13.52
C TYR A 83 -12.53 40.58 -12.83
N ASN A 84 -12.49 41.78 -13.42
CA ASN A 84 -11.92 42.97 -12.76
C ASN A 84 -12.73 43.42 -11.53
N ILE A 85 -14.04 43.18 -11.56
CA ILE A 85 -14.97 43.31 -10.42
C ILE A 85 -15.88 42.10 -10.47
N VAL A 86 -15.80 41.26 -9.45
CA VAL A 86 -16.60 40.03 -9.36
C VAL A 86 -18.04 40.39 -8.95
N PRO A 87 -19.07 40.02 -9.72
CA PRO A 87 -20.46 40.18 -9.30
C PRO A 87 -20.75 39.35 -8.04
N GLU A 88 -21.52 39.90 -7.09
CA GLU A 88 -21.88 39.21 -5.85
C GLU A 88 -22.62 37.88 -6.11
N SER A 89 -23.50 37.85 -7.12
CA SER A 89 -24.19 36.63 -7.56
C SER A 89 -23.22 35.54 -8.01
N PHE A 90 -22.20 35.91 -8.79
CA PHE A 90 -21.19 34.97 -9.28
C PHE A 90 -20.31 34.43 -8.15
N LEU A 91 -19.99 35.26 -7.16
CA LEU A 91 -19.25 34.85 -5.98
C LEU A 91 -20.05 33.83 -5.13
N LEU A 92 -21.34 34.09 -4.94
CA LEU A 92 -22.22 33.17 -4.24
C LEU A 92 -22.30 31.83 -4.99
N ASP A 93 -22.52 31.86 -6.29
CA ASP A 93 -22.59 30.66 -7.14
C ASP A 93 -21.28 29.86 -7.10
N SER A 94 -20.12 30.55 -7.15
CA SER A 94 -18.79 29.93 -7.02
C SER A 94 -18.62 29.22 -5.69
N ILE A 95 -19.06 29.83 -4.58
CA ILE A 95 -19.03 29.21 -3.24
C ILE A 95 -19.91 27.96 -3.20
N TRP A 96 -21.10 28.01 -3.80
CA TRP A 96 -21.98 26.85 -3.89
C TRP A 96 -21.36 25.72 -4.71
N MET A 97 -20.75 26.03 -5.85
CA MET A 97 -20.07 25.04 -6.69
C MET A 97 -18.88 24.39 -5.98
N LEU A 98 -18.04 25.18 -5.30
CA LEU A 98 -16.91 24.68 -4.51
C LEU A 98 -17.38 23.77 -3.37
N ASN A 99 -18.40 24.19 -2.61
CA ASN A 99 -18.96 23.38 -1.53
C ASN A 99 -19.53 22.06 -2.05
N ARG A 100 -20.21 22.09 -3.20
CA ARG A 100 -20.74 20.89 -3.84
C ARG A 100 -19.63 19.95 -4.29
N ALA A 101 -18.59 20.47 -4.94
CA ALA A 101 -17.44 19.69 -5.37
C ALA A 101 -16.72 19.05 -4.17
N LEU A 102 -16.53 19.80 -3.08
CA LEU A 102 -15.93 19.31 -1.86
C LEU A 102 -16.74 18.17 -1.23
N ARG A 103 -18.07 18.33 -1.09
CA ARG A 103 -18.94 17.28 -0.56
C ARG A 103 -18.87 16.01 -1.40
N LYS A 104 -18.89 16.15 -2.73
CA LYS A 104 -18.75 15.02 -3.65
C LYS A 104 -17.40 14.32 -3.49
N SER A 105 -16.32 15.07 -3.30
CA SER A 105 -14.98 14.51 -3.01
C SER A 105 -15.00 13.71 -1.72
N GLN A 106 -15.51 14.29 -0.64
CA GLN A 106 -15.61 13.65 0.68
C GLN A 106 -16.45 12.36 0.66
N GLU A 107 -17.58 12.37 -0.05
CA GLU A 107 -18.41 11.17 -0.24
C GLU A 107 -17.68 10.07 -1.02
N SER A 108 -16.88 10.47 -2.02
CA SER A 108 -16.11 9.54 -2.86
C SER A 108 -14.93 8.96 -2.07
N GLU A 109 -14.23 9.80 -1.31
CA GLU A 109 -13.15 9.40 -0.39
C GLU A 109 -13.67 8.43 0.66
N SER A 110 -14.78 8.75 1.33
CA SER A 110 -15.40 7.89 2.35
C SER A 110 -15.77 6.51 1.78
N ARG A 111 -16.20 6.47 0.51
CA ARG A 111 -16.51 5.21 -0.17
C ARG A 111 -15.26 4.40 -0.49
N ALA A 112 -14.24 5.04 -1.04
CA ALA A 112 -12.96 4.41 -1.36
C ALA A 112 -12.29 3.86 -0.08
N GLU A 113 -12.35 4.63 1.01
CA GLU A 113 -11.85 4.23 2.32
C GLU A 113 -12.63 3.02 2.87
N ALA A 114 -13.96 3.02 2.78
CA ALA A 114 -14.77 1.89 3.23
C ALA A 114 -14.50 0.60 2.44
N GLU A 115 -14.31 0.71 1.12
CA GLU A 115 -13.92 -0.43 0.26
C GLU A 115 -12.53 -0.95 0.63
N TRP A 116 -11.58 -0.04 0.88
CA TRP A 116 -10.23 -0.38 1.31
C TRP A 116 -10.19 -1.06 2.67
N MET A 117 -10.89 -0.51 3.68
CA MET A 117 -11.02 -1.13 5.00
C MET A 117 -11.63 -2.53 4.90
N ARG A 118 -12.65 -2.70 4.05
CA ARG A 118 -13.28 -3.99 3.80
C ARG A 118 -12.31 -5.00 3.19
N TYR A 119 -11.47 -4.59 2.25
CA TYR A 119 -10.45 -5.45 1.65
C TYR A 119 -9.45 -5.96 2.71
N TRP A 120 -8.99 -5.09 3.61
CA TRP A 120 -8.03 -5.46 4.66
C TRP A 120 -8.66 -6.07 5.92
N ASN A 121 -9.98 -6.21 5.98
CA ASN A 121 -10.73 -6.61 7.18
C ASN A 121 -10.39 -5.73 8.41
N ILE A 122 -10.08 -4.45 8.18
CA ILE A 122 -9.84 -3.49 9.25
C ILE A 122 -11.20 -3.15 9.86
N HIS A 123 -11.34 -3.40 11.16
CA HIS A 123 -12.56 -3.08 11.88
C HIS A 123 -12.51 -1.60 12.27
N ASP A 124 -13.60 -0.89 12.01
CA ASP A 124 -13.71 0.55 12.19
C ASP A 124 -13.43 0.92 13.66
N SER A 125 -12.25 1.45 13.94
CA SER A 125 -11.89 1.93 15.27
C SER A 125 -12.32 3.39 15.35
N PRO A 126 -13.11 3.80 16.37
CA PRO A 126 -13.76 5.12 16.41
C PRO A 126 -12.80 6.32 16.57
N GLY A 127 -11.48 6.13 16.40
CA GLY A 127 -10.47 7.18 16.49
C GLY A 127 -9.60 7.38 15.25
N ALA A 128 -9.75 6.55 14.20
CA ALA A 128 -8.87 6.57 13.03
C ALA A 128 -9.54 7.15 11.77
N ARG A 129 -10.36 8.19 11.91
CA ARG A 129 -10.74 9.00 10.74
C ARG A 129 -9.54 9.82 10.34
N THR A 130 -8.76 9.30 9.41
CA THR A 130 -7.67 10.04 8.80
C THR A 130 -8.24 10.70 7.57
N THR A 131 -8.44 12.02 7.61
CA THR A 131 -8.61 12.78 6.38
C THR A 131 -7.26 12.70 5.66
N TRP A 132 -7.22 11.96 4.55
CA TRP A 132 -5.98 11.72 3.80
C TRP A 132 -5.60 12.88 2.86
N ILE A 133 -6.34 13.99 2.92
CA ILE A 133 -6.13 15.24 2.17
C ILE A 133 -6.30 16.44 3.10
#